data_AF-A0A8T2V7X0-F1
#
_entry.id   AF-A0A8T2V7X0-F1
#
_cell.length_a   1.000
_cell.length_b   1.000
_cell.length_c   1.000
_cell.angle_alpha   90.00
_cell.angle_beta   90.00
_cell.angle_gamma   90.00
#
_symmetry.space_group_name_H-M   'P 1'
#
loop_
_entity.id
_entity.type
_entity.pdbx_description
1 polymer ?
#
loop_
_entity_poly.entity_id
_entity_poly.type
_entity_poly.pdbx_seq_one_letter_code
_entity_poly.pdbx_strand_id
1 'polypeptide(L)'
;MGIFCLPTSAVIPLHNHPGMTVFSKLLYGSMHVKAYDWWDPNDVKEPRLAKLVVDRTFSAPCEPSVLYPTSGGNIHAFTAVTSCAFLDVFAPPYSNEDGRHCSYYQDFPFSSFKGSLKEQSSDIRELDLAWLEECQPADDYIVKGAPYRGPRISP
;
A
#
# COMPACT_ATOMS: atom_id res chain seq x y z
N MET A 1 6.03 9.70 -11.56
CA MET A 1 5.26 8.63 -12.26
C MET A 1 6.15 7.42 -12.40
N GLY A 2 5.61 6.22 -12.26
CA GLY A 2 6.36 4.96 -12.45
C GLY A 2 5.45 3.86 -12.99
N ILE A 3 6.02 2.94 -13.78
CA ILE A 3 5.35 1.70 -14.18
C ILE A 3 6.08 0.56 -13.50
N PHE A 4 5.33 -0.25 -12.74
CA PHE A 4 5.86 -1.44 -12.10
C PHE A 4 5.42 -2.66 -12.90
N CYS A 5 6.38 -3.49 -13.30
CA CYS A 5 6.14 -4.75 -14.00
C CYS A 5 6.48 -5.89 -13.05
N LEU A 6 5.46 -6.66 -12.64
CA LEU A 6 5.62 -7.73 -11.66
C LEU A 6 5.46 -9.08 -12.38
N PRO A 7 6.42 -10.01 -12.24
CA PRO A 7 6.17 -11.39 -12.62
C PRO A 7 5.13 -12.01 -11.67
N THR A 8 4.55 -13.13 -12.08
CA THR A 8 3.59 -13.88 -11.26
C THR A 8 4.19 -14.18 -9.87
N SER A 9 3.38 -14.01 -8.83
CA SER A 9 3.74 -14.16 -7.41
C SER A 9 4.69 -13.12 -6.84
N ALA A 10 5.18 -12.14 -7.62
CA ALA A 10 5.98 -11.06 -7.06
C ALA A 10 5.14 -10.19 -6.12
N VAL A 11 5.79 -9.69 -5.08
CA VAL A 11 5.18 -8.88 -4.03
C VAL A 11 5.87 -7.53 -3.95
N ILE A 12 5.09 -6.46 -3.89
CA ILE A 12 5.52 -5.20 -3.29
C ILE A 12 4.98 -5.23 -1.86
N PRO A 13 5.86 -5.32 -0.84
CA PRO A 13 5.44 -5.47 0.55
C PRO A 13 4.57 -4.31 1.02
N LEU A 14 3.88 -4.50 2.14
CA LEU A 14 3.03 -3.47 2.73
C LEU A 14 3.86 -2.22 3.05
N HIS A 15 3.49 -1.07 2.48
CA HIS A 15 4.24 0.18 2.60
C HIS A 15 3.34 1.40 2.58
N ASN A 16 3.80 2.52 3.14
CA ASN A 16 3.04 3.78 3.22
C ASN A 16 3.42 4.81 2.14
N HIS A 17 2.61 5.87 2.05
CA HIS A 17 2.77 7.01 1.14
C HIS A 17 2.59 8.33 1.91
N PRO A 18 3.56 8.75 2.76
CA PRO A 18 3.39 9.83 3.73
C PRO A 18 3.19 11.19 3.05
N GLY A 19 2.03 11.81 3.29
CA GLY A 19 1.69 13.12 2.72
C GLY A 19 1.40 13.09 1.22
N MET A 20 1.20 11.91 0.64
CA MET A 20 1.07 11.73 -0.81
C MET A 20 -0.36 11.39 -1.21
N THR A 21 -0.77 11.89 -2.38
CA THR A 21 -1.91 11.36 -3.15
C THR A 21 -1.34 10.53 -4.30
N VAL A 22 -1.82 9.31 -4.48
CA VAL A 22 -1.34 8.42 -5.54
C VAL A 22 -2.51 7.91 -6.35
N PHE A 23 -2.42 8.09 -7.67
CA PHE A 23 -3.32 7.46 -8.63
C PHE A 23 -2.66 6.21 -9.18
N SER A 24 -3.34 5.08 -9.10
CA SER A 24 -2.84 3.79 -9.55
C SER A 24 -3.78 3.20 -10.59
N LYS A 25 -3.23 2.68 -11.69
CA LYS A 25 -4.00 2.00 -12.73
C LYS A 25 -3.34 0.71 -13.17
N LEU A 26 -4.03 -0.41 -13.00
CA LEU A 26 -3.64 -1.67 -13.61
C LEU A 26 -3.76 -1.59 -15.14
N LEU A 27 -2.66 -1.85 -15.83
CA LEU A 27 -2.54 -1.77 -17.29
C LEU A 27 -2.87 -3.11 -17.94
N TYR A 28 -2.37 -4.21 -17.37
CA TYR A 28 -2.67 -5.59 -17.78
C TYR A 28 -2.45 -6.57 -16.61
N GLY A 29 -2.96 -7.79 -16.77
CA GLY A 29 -2.81 -8.87 -15.79
C GLY A 29 -3.77 -8.73 -14.61
N SER A 30 -3.41 -9.36 -13.50
CA SER A 30 -4.20 -9.38 -12.27
C SER A 30 -3.31 -9.35 -11.04
N MET A 31 -3.76 -8.65 -10.00
CA MET A 31 -3.04 -8.53 -8.72
C MET A 31 -4.02 -8.52 -7.56
N HIS A 32 -3.58 -9.10 -6.46
CA HIS A 32 -4.20 -8.93 -5.17
C HIS A 32 -3.68 -7.64 -4.52
N VAL A 33 -4.60 -6.83 -4.00
CA VAL A 33 -4.29 -5.60 -3.29
C VAL A 33 -4.84 -5.73 -1.87
N LYS A 34 -3.96 -5.53 -0.89
CA LYS A 34 -4.34 -5.39 0.52
C LYS A 34 -3.95 -3.99 0.96
N ALA A 35 -4.90 -3.21 1.48
CA ALA A 35 -4.69 -1.81 1.81
C ALA A 35 -5.38 -1.41 3.10
N TYR A 36 -4.77 -0.48 3.82
CA TYR A 36 -5.17 0.01 5.13
C TYR A 36 -5.04 1.52 5.22
N ASP A 37 -5.82 2.10 6.11
CA ASP A 37 -5.62 3.45 6.62
C ASP A 37 -5.42 3.38 8.14
N TRP A 38 -4.62 4.29 8.70
CA TRP A 38 -4.48 4.39 10.15
C TRP A 38 -5.84 4.61 10.82
N TRP A 39 -6.10 3.86 11.90
CA TRP A 39 -7.33 4.00 12.67
C TRP A 39 -7.45 5.42 13.27
N ASP A 40 -6.36 5.86 13.91
CA ASP A 40 -6.16 7.24 14.32
C ASP A 40 -4.89 7.77 13.65
N PRO A 41 -4.98 8.72 12.70
CA PRO A 41 -3.83 9.33 12.03
C PRO A 41 -2.85 10.05 12.96
N ASN A 42 -3.26 10.40 14.19
CA ASN A 42 -2.42 11.08 15.17
C ASN A 42 -1.74 10.14 16.16
N ASP A 43 -2.15 8.86 16.21
CA ASP A 43 -1.48 7.88 17.05
C ASP A 43 -0.08 7.57 16.49
N VAL A 44 0.90 7.46 17.38
CA VAL A 44 2.30 7.17 17.05
C VAL A 44 2.82 5.96 17.83
N LYS A 45 1.92 5.21 18.48
CA LYS A 45 2.26 3.99 19.20
C LYS A 45 2.48 2.85 18.22
N GLU A 46 3.54 2.08 18.48
CA GLU A 46 3.87 0.86 17.76
C GLU A 46 3.61 -0.38 18.64
N PRO A 47 3.06 -1.48 18.09
CA PRO A 47 2.46 -1.55 16.76
C PRO A 47 1.22 -0.67 16.67
N ARG A 48 0.95 -0.11 15.48
CA ARG A 48 -0.12 0.87 15.28
C ARG A 48 -1.39 0.25 14.70
N LEU A 49 -2.54 0.67 15.20
CA LEU A 49 -3.83 0.16 14.71
C LEU A 49 -4.19 0.76 13.35
N ALA A 50 -4.59 -0.10 12.42
CA ALA A 50 -5.06 0.28 11.09
C ALA A 50 -6.38 -0.41 10.75
N LYS A 51 -7.17 0.24 9.90
CA LYS A 51 -8.42 -0.27 9.36
C LYS A 51 -8.20 -0.76 7.93
N LEU A 52 -8.66 -1.97 7.63
CA LEU A 52 -8.67 -2.55 6.31
C LEU A 52 -9.60 -1.77 5.38
N VAL A 53 -9.10 -1.39 4.22
CA VAL A 53 -9.81 -0.62 3.19
C VAL A 53 -10.07 -1.46 1.95
N VAL A 54 -9.09 -2.28 1.56
CA VAL A 54 -9.14 -3.15 0.39
C VAL A 54 -8.49 -4.48 0.74
N ASP A 55 -9.14 -5.58 0.38
CA ASP A 55 -8.57 -6.92 0.42
C ASP A 55 -9.20 -7.77 -0.68
N ARG A 56 -8.72 -7.58 -1.92
CA ARG A 56 -9.29 -8.25 -3.09
C ARG A 56 -8.35 -8.30 -4.28
N THR A 57 -8.69 -9.16 -5.23
CA THR A 57 -8.02 -9.24 -6.53
C THR A 57 -8.67 -8.30 -7.54
N PHE A 58 -7.83 -7.58 -8.28
CA PHE A 58 -8.20 -6.77 -9.43
C PHE A 58 -7.64 -7.40 -10.70
N SER A 59 -8.41 -7.36 -11.79
CA SER A 59 -8.00 -7.84 -13.11
C SER A 59 -8.24 -6.75 -14.14
N ALA A 60 -7.30 -6.56 -15.06
CA ALA A 60 -7.46 -5.61 -16.15
C ALA A 60 -8.49 -6.14 -17.18
N PRO A 61 -9.32 -5.27 -17.79
CA PRO A 61 -9.41 -3.83 -17.54
C PRO A 61 -10.14 -3.52 -16.22
N CYS A 62 -9.65 -2.52 -15.48
CA CYS A 62 -10.32 -1.98 -14.31
C CYS A 62 -10.19 -0.44 -14.27
N GLU A 63 -11.06 0.19 -13.49
CA GLU A 63 -10.96 1.61 -13.16
C GLU A 63 -9.68 1.91 -12.37
N PRO A 64 -9.13 3.13 -12.49
CA PRO A 64 -8.04 3.57 -11.62
C PRO A 64 -8.50 3.67 -10.16
N SER A 65 -7.57 3.48 -9.24
CA SER A 65 -7.74 3.75 -7.81
C SER A 65 -7.00 5.02 -7.41
N VAL A 66 -7.42 5.60 -6.29
CA VAL A 66 -6.75 6.75 -5.67
C VAL A 66 -6.60 6.50 -4.17
N LEU A 67 -5.43 6.82 -3.64
CA LEU A 67 -5.21 6.98 -2.20
C LEU A 67 -4.85 8.43 -1.90
N TYR A 68 -5.12 8.84 -0.67
CA TYR A 68 -4.84 10.14 -0.09
C TYR A 68 -3.88 10.00 1.10
N PRO A 69 -3.38 11.10 1.68
CA PRO A 69 -2.44 11.03 2.81
C PRO A 69 -2.94 10.24 4.03
N THR A 70 -4.26 10.19 4.25
CA THR A 70 -4.87 9.53 5.42
C THR A 70 -6.12 8.72 5.09
N SER A 71 -6.41 8.49 3.81
CA SER A 71 -7.58 7.72 3.39
C SER A 71 -7.40 7.03 2.04
N GLY A 72 -8.21 6.00 1.79
CA GLY A 72 -8.22 5.29 0.51
C GLY A 72 -7.18 4.17 0.42
N GLY A 73 -6.59 3.76 1.55
CA GLY A 73 -5.59 2.70 1.59
C GLY A 73 -4.17 3.23 1.42
N ASN A 74 -3.78 4.23 2.23
CA ASN A 74 -2.45 4.83 2.18
C ASN A 74 -1.34 3.81 2.43
N ILE A 75 -1.61 2.78 3.24
CA ILE A 75 -0.67 1.68 3.49
C ILE A 75 -1.13 0.47 2.69
N HIS A 76 -0.39 0.02 1.69
CA HIS A 76 -0.84 -1.08 0.84
C HIS A 76 0.27 -2.03 0.40
N ALA A 77 -0.13 -3.23 0.04
CA ALA A 77 0.70 -4.28 -0.55
C ALA A 77 0.09 -4.72 -1.88
N PHE A 78 0.97 -5.07 -2.83
CA PHE A 78 0.59 -5.66 -4.11
C PHE A 78 1.15 -7.07 -4.19
N THR A 79 0.33 -8.03 -4.61
CA THR A 79 0.78 -9.39 -4.94
C THR A 79 0.29 -9.75 -6.32
N ALA A 80 1.21 -9.96 -7.26
CA ALA A 80 0.89 -10.31 -8.63
C ALA A 80 0.27 -11.72 -8.69
N VAL A 81 -0.98 -11.81 -9.15
CA VAL A 81 -1.68 -13.11 -9.35
C VAL A 81 -1.32 -13.69 -10.71
N THR A 82 -1.16 -12.83 -11.70
CA THR A 82 -0.55 -13.13 -13.00
C THR A 82 0.56 -12.11 -13.24
N SER A 83 1.39 -12.32 -14.28
CA SER A 83 2.30 -11.27 -14.71
C SER A 83 1.50 -10.02 -15.07
N CYS A 84 1.80 -8.91 -14.41
CA CYS A 84 0.99 -7.70 -14.48
C CYS A 84 1.85 -6.44 -14.56
N ALA A 85 1.26 -5.35 -15.03
CA ALA A 85 1.86 -4.04 -14.84
C ALA A 85 0.81 -3.02 -14.42
N PHE A 86 1.23 -2.07 -13.59
CA PHE A 86 0.43 -0.94 -13.18
C PHE A 86 1.22 0.37 -13.28
N LEU A 87 0.51 1.46 -13.51
CA LEU A 87 1.03 2.83 -13.56
C LEU A 87 0.65 3.55 -12.27
N ASP A 88 1.64 4.15 -11.62
CA ASP A 88 1.46 5.07 -10.50
C ASP A 88 1.83 6.50 -10.85
N VAL A 89 0.99 7.43 -10.41
CA VAL A 89 1.21 8.87 -10.43
C VAL A 89 1.23 9.38 -9.00
N PHE A 90 2.42 9.68 -8.49
CA PHE A 90 2.66 10.21 -7.15
C PHE A 90 2.58 11.74 -7.13
N ALA A 91 1.83 12.30 -6.18
CA ALA A 91 1.71 13.74 -5.96
C ALA A 91 1.70 14.09 -4.46
N PRO A 92 2.82 14.61 -3.90
CA PRO A 92 4.18 14.65 -4.46
C PRO A 92 4.83 13.25 -4.53
N PRO A 93 6.02 13.09 -5.13
CA PRO A 93 6.82 11.87 -4.98
C PRO A 93 7.45 11.76 -3.57
N TYR A 94 7.93 10.56 -3.25
CA TYR A 94 8.83 10.32 -2.12
C TYR A 94 10.05 11.25 -2.16
N SER A 95 10.53 11.63 -0.97
CA SER A 95 11.68 12.51 -0.77
C SER A 95 12.21 12.33 0.66
N ASN A 96 13.44 11.84 0.80
CA ASN A 96 14.06 11.71 2.11
C ASN A 96 14.32 13.09 2.75
N GLU A 97 14.68 14.09 1.94
CA GLU A 97 14.96 15.47 2.39
C GLU A 97 13.72 16.13 2.99
N ASP A 98 12.54 15.85 2.43
CA ASP A 98 11.27 16.39 2.92
C ASP A 98 10.56 15.45 3.91
N GLY A 99 11.24 14.41 4.41
CA GLY A 99 10.68 13.44 5.35
C GLY A 99 9.65 12.47 4.77
N ARG A 100 9.45 12.44 3.45
CA ARG A 100 8.56 11.50 2.75
C ARG A 100 9.31 10.24 2.34
N HIS A 101 9.79 9.47 3.32
CA HIS A 101 10.40 8.17 3.07
C HIS A 101 9.34 7.08 3.02
N CYS A 102 9.61 6.00 2.29
CA CYS A 102 8.75 4.82 2.25
C CYS A 102 9.11 3.91 3.43
N SER A 103 8.17 3.70 4.36
CA SER A 103 8.28 2.71 5.44
C SER A 103 7.52 1.45 5.06
N TYR A 104 8.05 0.30 5.49
CA TYR A 104 7.44 -1.01 5.28
C TYR A 104 6.85 -1.53 6.58
N TYR A 105 5.81 -2.37 6.46
CA TYR A 105 5.05 -2.85 7.61
C TYR A 105 4.77 -4.35 7.51
N GLN A 106 4.63 -4.98 8.66
CA GLN A 106 4.02 -6.29 8.79
C GLN A 106 2.67 -6.15 9.48
N ASP A 107 1.63 -6.78 8.92
CA ASP A 107 0.30 -6.79 9.53
C ASP A 107 0.09 -8.02 10.42
N PHE A 108 -0.59 -7.78 11.55
CA PHE A 108 -0.99 -8.80 12.50
C PHE A 108 -2.50 -8.69 12.73
N PRO A 109 -3.20 -9.83 12.94
CA PRO A 109 -4.60 -9.82 13.31
C PRO A 109 -4.87 -8.93 14.53
N PHE A 110 -6.03 -8.27 14.57
CA PHE A 110 -6.45 -7.48 15.73
C PHE A 110 -6.32 -8.25 17.07
N SER A 111 -6.59 -9.56 17.03
CA SER A 111 -6.51 -10.44 18.19
C SER A 111 -5.12 -10.61 18.78
N SER A 112 -4.05 -10.31 18.05
CA SER A 112 -2.66 -10.54 18.47
C SER A 112 -2.25 -9.67 19.67
N PHE A 113 -2.89 -8.52 19.86
CA PHE A 113 -2.54 -7.56 20.92
C PHE A 113 -3.75 -7.19 21.80
N LYS A 114 -4.65 -8.16 22.06
CA LYS A 114 -5.82 -7.95 22.94
C LYS A 114 -5.37 -7.53 24.35
N GLY A 115 -5.71 -6.29 24.72
CA GLY A 115 -5.33 -5.63 25.98
C GLY A 115 -5.13 -4.12 25.86
N SER A 116 -4.91 -3.60 24.64
CA SER A 116 -4.53 -2.18 24.44
C SER A 116 -5.67 -1.23 24.06
N LEU A 117 -6.87 -1.72 23.77
CA LEU A 117 -8.03 -0.91 23.38
C LEU A 117 -9.23 -1.31 24.23
N LYS A 118 -9.60 -0.46 25.19
CA LYS A 118 -10.88 -0.56 25.88
C LYS A 118 -11.97 -0.30 24.85
N GLU A 119 -12.95 -1.22 24.79
CA GLU A 119 -14.20 -1.15 24.04
C GLU A 119 -14.61 0.29 23.67
N GLN A 120 -14.29 0.72 22.45
CA GLN A 120 -14.88 1.91 21.87
C GLN A 120 -15.24 1.66 20.41
N SER A 121 -16.50 1.96 20.12
CA SER A 121 -17.23 1.83 18.86
C SER A 121 -17.83 0.43 18.59
N SER A 122 -19.17 0.38 18.68
CA SER A 122 -20.04 -0.77 18.40
C SER A 122 -20.21 -1.09 16.92
N ASP A 123 -19.63 -0.28 16.02
CA ASP A 123 -19.99 -0.30 14.59
C ASP A 123 -18.88 -0.83 13.69
N ILE A 124 -17.71 -1.17 14.24
CA ILE A 124 -16.59 -1.72 13.48
C ILE A 124 -16.40 -3.17 13.84
N ARG A 125 -16.49 -4.01 12.82
CA ARG A 125 -16.21 -5.43 12.96
C ARG A 125 -14.72 -5.56 13.27
N GLU A 126 -14.37 -6.26 14.35
CA GLU A 126 -12.96 -6.57 14.70
C GLU A 126 -12.18 -7.15 13.50
N LEU A 127 -12.89 -7.78 12.55
CA LEU A 127 -12.34 -8.35 11.32
C LEU A 127 -11.74 -7.33 10.36
N ASP A 128 -12.14 -6.05 10.44
CA ASP A 128 -11.64 -4.99 9.57
C ASP A 128 -10.44 -4.25 10.20
N LEU A 129 -9.91 -4.72 11.32
CA LEU A 129 -8.79 -4.10 12.03
C LEU A 129 -7.54 -4.99 12.01
N ALA A 130 -6.38 -4.36 11.90
CA ALA A 130 -5.07 -5.00 12.01
C ALA A 130 -4.09 -4.11 12.76
N TRP A 131 -3.12 -4.74 13.41
CA TRP A 131 -1.96 -4.04 13.97
C TRP A 131 -0.86 -4.06 12.92
N LEU A 132 -0.28 -2.91 12.60
CA LEU A 132 0.87 -2.81 11.71
C LEU A 132 2.10 -2.45 12.54
N GLU A 133 3.18 -3.19 12.32
CA GLU A 133 4.49 -2.92 12.93
C GLU A 133 5.48 -2.57 11.82
N GLU A 134 6.24 -1.49 11.99
CA GLU A 134 7.29 -1.13 11.02
C GLU A 134 8.36 -2.23 10.97
N CYS A 135 8.76 -2.61 9.75
CA CYS A 135 9.75 -3.66 9.52
C CYS A 135 10.69 -3.29 8.38
N GLN A 136 11.76 -4.09 8.21
CA GLN A 136 12.54 -4.04 6.99
C GLN A 136 11.93 -5.00 5.96
N PRO A 137 11.91 -4.64 4.67
CA PRO A 137 11.49 -5.58 3.63
C PRO A 137 12.45 -6.78 3.61
N ALA A 138 11.96 -7.93 3.15
CA ALA A 138 12.78 -9.13 3.03
C ALA A 138 13.97 -8.92 2.07
N ASP A 139 15.09 -9.61 2.32
CA ASP A 139 16.33 -9.47 1.54
C ASP A 139 16.16 -9.80 0.05
N ASP A 140 15.14 -10.59 -0.31
CA ASP A 140 14.80 -10.98 -1.66
C ASP A 140 13.85 -10.01 -2.38
N TYR A 141 13.38 -8.97 -1.68
CA TYR A 141 12.64 -7.86 -2.30
C TYR A 141 13.60 -6.93 -3.05
N ILE A 142 13.61 -7.06 -4.39
CA ILE A 142 14.51 -6.31 -5.27
C ILE A 142 13.71 -5.56 -6.33
N VAL A 143 13.81 -4.24 -6.34
CA VAL A 143 13.26 -3.38 -7.41
C VAL A 143 14.38 -2.99 -8.37
N LYS A 144 14.26 -3.37 -9.64
CA LYS A 144 15.24 -3.03 -10.68
C LYS A 144 14.67 -1.96 -11.61
N GLY A 145 15.30 -0.78 -11.61
CA GLY A 145 14.98 0.28 -12.56
C GLY A 145 15.41 -0.07 -13.98
N ALA A 146 14.62 0.35 -14.96
CA ALA A 146 14.93 0.24 -16.38
C ALA A 146 14.55 1.53 -17.12
N PRO A 147 15.29 1.91 -18.18
CA PRO A 147 14.94 3.08 -18.98
C PRO A 147 13.61 2.86 -19.71
N TYR A 148 12.76 3.88 -19.74
CA TYR A 148 11.52 3.86 -20.49
C TYR A 148 11.79 3.83 -22.00
N ARG A 149 11.14 2.90 -22.71
CA ARG A 149 11.32 2.69 -24.17
C ARG A 149 10.05 2.90 -24.99
N GLY A 150 8.99 3.43 -24.37
CA GLY A 150 7.76 3.76 -25.08
C GLY A 150 7.84 5.10 -25.82
N PRO A 151 6.70 5.61 -26.33
CA PRO A 151 6.63 6.89 -27.03
C PRO A 151 7.18 8.06 -26.21
N ARG A 152 7.86 9.01 -26.86
CA ARG A 152 8.46 10.17 -26.17
C ARG A 152 7.43 10.94 -25.36
N ILE A 153 7.78 11.26 -24.12
CA ILE A 153 7.01 12.15 -23.25
C ILE A 153 7.63 13.55 -23.39
N SER A 154 6.84 14.55 -23.75
CA SER A 154 7.23 15.97 -23.75
C SER A 154 6.46 16.71 -22.65
N PRO A 155 7.07 17.73 -22.02
CA PRO A 155 6.37 18.64 -21.11
C PRO A 155 5.21 19.38 -21.79
#